data_AF-A0A957ZBJ8-F1
#
_entry.id   AF-A0A957ZBJ8-F1
#
_cell.length_a   1.000
_cell.length_b   1.000
_cell.length_c   1.000
_cell.angle_alpha   90.00
_cell.angle_beta   90.00
_cell.angle_gamma   90.00
#
_symmetry.space_group_name_H-M   'P 1'
#
loop_
_entity.id
_entity.type
_entity.pdbx_description
1 polymer ?
#
loop_
_entity_poly.entity_id
_entity_poly.type
_entity_poly.pdbx_seq_one_letter_code
_entity_poly.pdbx_strand_id
1 'polypeptide(L)'
;MIGQRVSLEWTMGAAADDAVSAPVWAALDWDSPKGNGAEWDGATGDNVDWDRPTWPDAPHAQSWEPLHALGNANAEMWHIARAVAIFCLAFLLITSTTSTPELDVRIMARTGIEAALVMEEAAWQADDKALYDTLVDDGIELRWINDWRDLWRLELNRRQDFGASLSSIEPLGDLFEARVIIARPSVDWWRSSPYVERRFYRQTARGWVRTLPAQSFWGVEQTQETAHIIFSFMARDAVNVAPIMAQVEQIYVESRRAFHLPPPSTTQKLHITVTPEMIRRWYYNRNQVLITSPIVSKTPVELSEAEFLKQTLADLLVYRAIENASVNNQANFYRWGMM
;
A
#
# COMPACT_ATOMS: atom_id res chain seq x y z
N MET A 1 -27.22 -15.54 68.07
CA MET A 1 -25.95 -15.29 67.36
C MET A 1 -25.54 -16.57 66.62
N ILE A 2 -26.16 -16.83 65.47
CA ILE A 2 -25.82 -17.89 64.50
C ILE A 2 -26.26 -17.31 63.15
N GLY A 3 -25.30 -17.06 62.25
CA GLY A 3 -25.55 -16.46 60.94
C GLY A 3 -25.91 -17.50 59.90
N GLN A 4 -27.07 -17.35 59.26
CA GLN A 4 -27.49 -18.12 58.09
C GLN A 4 -26.75 -17.64 56.83
N ARG A 5 -26.14 -18.59 56.12
CA ARG A 5 -25.66 -18.44 54.74
C ARG A 5 -26.84 -18.60 53.79
N VAL A 6 -27.10 -17.58 52.96
CA VAL A 6 -28.02 -17.68 51.81
C VAL A 6 -27.15 -17.93 50.57
N SER A 7 -27.32 -19.09 49.94
CA SER A 7 -26.81 -19.39 48.60
C SER A 7 -27.86 -18.94 47.59
N LEU A 8 -27.47 -18.09 46.64
CA LEU A 8 -28.28 -17.76 45.45
C LEU A 8 -27.73 -18.57 44.28
N GLU A 9 -28.45 -19.63 43.92
CA GLU A 9 -28.30 -20.33 42.64
C GLU A 9 -28.88 -19.46 41.53
N TRP A 10 -28.07 -19.15 40.52
CA TRP A 10 -28.53 -18.55 39.27
C TRP A 10 -28.79 -19.67 38.26
N THR A 11 -30.06 -19.97 38.02
CA THR A 11 -30.50 -20.77 36.87
C THR A 11 -30.51 -19.89 35.63
N MET A 12 -29.60 -20.18 34.68
CA MET A 12 -29.66 -19.64 33.31
C MET A 12 -30.86 -20.24 32.58
N GLY A 13 -31.88 -19.42 32.36
CA GLY A 13 -32.96 -19.72 31.42
C GLY A 13 -32.53 -19.37 30.00
N ALA A 14 -32.55 -20.37 29.12
CA ALA A 14 -32.41 -20.20 27.68
C ALA A 14 -33.74 -19.67 27.09
N ALA A 15 -33.67 -18.54 26.40
CA ALA A 15 -34.67 -18.03 25.47
C ALA A 15 -33.90 -17.67 24.18
N ALA A 16 -34.01 -18.47 23.13
CA ALA A 16 -35.07 -18.46 22.12
C ALA A 16 -34.94 -17.26 21.16
N ASP A 17 -34.46 -17.61 19.97
CA ASP A 17 -34.40 -16.91 18.68
C ASP A 17 -35.34 -15.72 18.50
N ASP A 18 -34.75 -14.53 18.34
CA ASP A 18 -35.32 -13.44 17.57
C ASP A 18 -34.32 -13.03 16.48
N ALA A 19 -34.67 -13.38 15.25
CA ALA A 19 -33.96 -13.01 14.04
C ALA A 19 -34.11 -11.48 13.80
N VAL A 20 -33.11 -10.72 14.23
CA VAL A 20 -32.99 -9.31 13.87
C VAL A 20 -32.38 -9.23 12.47
N SER A 21 -33.21 -8.78 11.53
CA SER A 21 -32.85 -8.43 10.16
C SER A 21 -31.61 -7.52 10.12
N ALA A 22 -30.57 -7.97 9.41
CA ALA A 22 -29.42 -7.14 9.08
C ALA A 22 -29.86 -5.93 8.23
N PRO A 23 -29.33 -4.71 8.48
CA PRO A 23 -29.59 -3.58 7.61
C PRO A 23 -28.90 -3.79 6.26
N VAL A 24 -29.73 -3.82 5.20
CA VAL A 24 -29.33 -3.80 3.80
C VAL A 24 -28.74 -2.43 3.48
N TRP A 25 -27.41 -2.32 3.46
CA TRP A 25 -26.71 -1.21 2.82
C TRP A 25 -26.40 -1.62 1.38
N ALA A 26 -27.36 -1.38 0.49
CA ALA A 26 -27.16 -1.50 -0.95
C ALA A 26 -27.04 -0.09 -1.57
N ALA A 27 -25.92 0.10 -2.27
CA ALA A 27 -25.68 1.05 -3.36
C ALA A 27 -25.86 2.55 -3.09
N LEU A 28 -24.77 3.21 -2.67
CA LEU A 28 -24.46 4.53 -3.20
C LEU A 28 -23.84 4.33 -4.58
N ASP A 29 -24.67 4.57 -5.61
CA ASP A 29 -24.32 4.51 -7.02
C ASP A 29 -23.40 5.70 -7.36
N TRP A 30 -22.10 5.43 -7.46
CA TRP A 30 -21.12 6.40 -7.96
C TRP A 30 -21.15 6.37 -9.48
N ASP A 31 -22.02 7.22 -10.04
CA ASP A 31 -22.15 7.43 -11.47
C ASP A 31 -20.79 7.94 -12.03
N SER A 32 -20.02 7.01 -12.60
CA SER A 32 -18.78 7.32 -13.30
C SER A 32 -19.12 7.92 -14.66
N PRO A 33 -18.49 9.04 -15.08
CA PRO A 33 -18.69 9.54 -16.42
C PRO A 33 -18.15 8.50 -17.42
N LYS A 34 -19.07 7.97 -18.24
CA LYS A 34 -18.78 7.09 -19.37
C LYS A 34 -17.79 7.80 -20.29
N GLY A 35 -16.51 7.43 -20.18
CA GLY A 35 -15.48 7.76 -21.14
C GLY A 35 -15.79 7.04 -22.45
N ASN A 36 -15.93 7.84 -23.50
CA ASN A 36 -16.26 7.44 -24.86
C ASN A 36 -15.40 6.28 -25.35
N GLY A 37 -16.05 5.18 -25.72
CA GLY A 37 -15.44 4.13 -26.54
C GLY A 37 -15.07 4.71 -27.89
N ALA A 38 -13.77 4.75 -28.19
CA ALA A 38 -13.29 4.92 -29.54
C ALA A 38 -13.48 3.59 -30.27
N GLU A 39 -14.59 3.52 -30.98
CA GLU A 39 -14.91 2.59 -32.06
C GLU A 39 -13.81 2.66 -33.12
N TRP A 40 -12.98 1.61 -33.19
CA TRP A 40 -12.07 1.41 -34.32
C TRP A 40 -12.87 0.77 -35.44
N ASP A 41 -13.53 1.61 -36.23
CA ASP A 41 -14.10 1.21 -37.51
C ASP A 41 -12.97 0.72 -38.43
N GLY A 42 -13.11 -0.54 -38.83
CA GLY A 42 -12.33 -1.15 -39.89
C GLY A 42 -12.66 -0.49 -41.22
N ALA A 43 -11.87 0.49 -41.61
CA ALA A 43 -11.83 1.00 -42.98
C ALA A 43 -10.85 0.15 -43.80
N THR A 44 -11.39 -0.86 -44.48
CA THR A 44 -10.84 -1.37 -45.73
C THR A 44 -10.79 -0.23 -46.74
N GLY A 45 -9.59 0.17 -47.17
CA GLY A 45 -9.44 1.20 -48.19
C GLY A 45 -7.98 1.38 -48.61
N ASP A 46 -7.76 1.08 -49.89
CA ASP A 46 -6.70 1.64 -50.75
C ASP A 46 -5.40 0.84 -50.90
N ASN A 47 -5.49 -0.09 -51.87
CA ASN A 47 -4.40 -0.45 -52.76
C ASN A 47 -3.73 0.83 -53.30
N VAL A 48 -2.54 1.13 -52.78
CA VAL A 48 -1.62 2.05 -53.46
C VAL A 48 -0.99 1.29 -54.61
N ASP A 49 -1.58 1.48 -55.78
CA ASP A 49 -1.05 1.15 -57.09
C ASP A 49 0.17 2.04 -57.35
N TRP A 50 1.36 1.48 -57.20
CA TRP A 50 2.60 2.14 -57.61
C TRP A 50 2.77 1.93 -59.11
N ASP A 51 2.34 2.92 -59.88
CA ASP A 51 2.68 3.13 -61.28
C ASP A 51 4.16 2.77 -61.54
N ARG A 52 4.37 1.67 -62.24
CA ARG A 52 5.68 1.31 -62.78
C ARG A 52 5.93 2.15 -64.04
N PRO A 53 7.06 2.87 -64.14
CA PRO A 53 7.48 3.44 -65.41
C PRO A 53 7.83 2.30 -66.37
N THR A 54 7.12 2.20 -67.49
CA THR A 54 7.51 1.34 -68.61
C THR A 54 8.74 1.95 -69.28
N TRP A 55 9.91 1.38 -69.00
CA TRP A 55 11.12 1.68 -69.76
C TRP A 55 11.11 0.90 -71.09
N PRO A 56 11.50 1.53 -72.21
CA PRO A 56 11.54 0.87 -73.51
C PRO A 56 12.64 -0.18 -73.58
N ASP A 57 12.37 -1.24 -74.35
CA ASP A 57 13.20 -2.42 -74.57
C ASP A 57 14.66 -2.05 -74.89
N ALA A 58 15.56 -2.43 -73.98
CA ALA A 58 17.00 -2.40 -74.24
C ALA A 58 17.41 -3.67 -75.02
N PRO A 59 18.20 -3.53 -76.10
CA PRO A 59 18.57 -4.64 -76.96
C PRO A 59 19.50 -5.64 -76.24
N HIS A 60 19.35 -6.91 -76.63
CA HIS A 60 20.14 -8.07 -76.23
C HIS A 60 21.64 -7.77 -76.08
N ALA A 61 22.09 -7.53 -74.85
CA ALA A 61 23.49 -7.51 -74.49
C ALA A 61 23.94 -8.94 -74.18
N GLN A 62 24.93 -9.37 -74.95
CA GLN A 62 25.57 -10.68 -74.88
C GLN A 62 26.06 -11.02 -73.47
N SER A 63 25.80 -12.27 -73.09
CA SER A 63 26.30 -12.93 -71.90
C SER A 63 27.83 -12.94 -71.87
N TRP A 64 28.42 -12.08 -71.04
CA TRP A 64 29.76 -12.30 -70.51
C TRP A 64 29.59 -13.04 -69.19
N GLU A 65 29.79 -14.36 -69.20
CA GLU A 65 29.97 -15.13 -67.97
C GLU A 65 31.28 -14.71 -67.30
N PRO A 66 31.26 -14.15 -66.07
CA PRO A 66 32.49 -13.95 -65.32
C PRO A 66 32.89 -15.29 -64.69
N LEU A 67 34.08 -15.77 -65.06
CA LEU A 67 34.86 -16.79 -64.34
C LEU A 67 35.22 -16.31 -62.91
N HIS A 68 34.23 -16.24 -62.01
CA HIS A 68 34.43 -15.90 -60.59
C HIS A 68 33.78 -16.91 -59.62
N ALA A 69 33.58 -18.15 -60.04
CA ALA A 69 32.94 -19.19 -59.23
C ALA A 69 33.86 -19.93 -58.22
N LEU A 70 35.06 -19.41 -57.92
CA LEU A 70 35.97 -20.02 -56.93
C LEU A 70 36.41 -19.07 -55.81
N GLY A 71 35.81 -17.88 -55.69
CA GLY A 71 36.16 -16.89 -54.64
C GLY A 71 35.15 -16.71 -53.50
N ASN A 72 33.89 -17.16 -53.67
CA ASN A 72 32.79 -16.70 -52.80
C ASN A 72 32.59 -17.51 -51.52
N ALA A 73 33.12 -18.74 -51.42
CA ALA A 73 33.02 -19.52 -50.18
C ALA A 73 33.76 -18.83 -49.01
N ASN A 74 34.84 -18.09 -49.30
CA ASN A 74 35.57 -17.33 -48.28
C ASN A 74 34.84 -16.05 -47.86
N ALA A 75 34.01 -15.46 -48.73
CA ALA A 75 33.26 -14.25 -48.40
C ALA A 75 32.10 -14.56 -47.43
N GLU A 76 31.32 -15.62 -47.68
CA GLU A 76 30.25 -16.04 -46.76
C GLU A 76 30.80 -16.49 -45.40
N MET A 77 31.90 -17.26 -45.41
CA MET A 77 32.57 -17.66 -44.17
C MET A 77 33.09 -16.46 -43.39
N TRP A 78 33.54 -15.40 -44.07
CA TRP A 78 33.98 -14.18 -43.42
C TRP A 78 32.81 -13.38 -42.79
N HIS A 79 31.66 -13.32 -43.46
CA HIS A 79 30.46 -12.68 -42.89
C HIS A 79 29.95 -13.41 -41.64
N ILE A 80 29.94 -14.75 -41.65
CA ILE A 80 29.54 -15.55 -40.49
C ILE A 80 30.52 -15.35 -39.32
N ALA A 81 31.83 -15.42 -39.56
CA ALA A 81 32.82 -15.21 -38.51
C ALA A 81 32.75 -13.80 -37.91
N ARG A 82 32.48 -12.77 -38.73
CA ARG A 82 32.27 -11.40 -38.25
C ARG A 82 30.99 -11.26 -37.43
N ALA A 83 29.89 -11.91 -37.82
CA ALA A 83 28.64 -11.91 -37.05
C ALA A 83 28.81 -12.60 -35.69
N VAL A 84 29.50 -13.74 -35.65
CA VAL A 84 29.84 -14.45 -34.39
C VAL A 84 30.74 -13.59 -33.51
N ALA A 85 31.77 -12.96 -34.08
CA ALA A 85 32.65 -12.06 -33.32
C ALA A 85 31.88 -10.87 -32.72
N ILE A 86 31.00 -10.22 -33.49
CA ILE A 86 30.16 -9.12 -32.98
C ILE A 86 29.21 -9.63 -31.89
N PHE A 87 28.60 -10.80 -32.06
CA PHE A 87 27.71 -11.38 -31.05
C PHE A 87 28.47 -11.74 -29.76
N CYS A 88 29.65 -12.35 -29.86
CA CYS A 88 30.50 -12.63 -28.69
C CYS A 88 30.97 -11.35 -28.01
N LEU A 89 31.29 -10.29 -28.75
CA LEU A 89 31.73 -9.01 -28.20
C LEU A 89 30.57 -8.26 -27.54
N ALA A 90 29.37 -8.32 -28.12
CA ALA A 90 28.14 -7.81 -27.50
C ALA A 90 27.78 -8.60 -26.23
N PHE A 91 27.89 -9.94 -26.26
CA PHE A 91 27.67 -10.80 -25.10
C PHE A 91 28.69 -10.55 -24.00
N LEU A 92 29.98 -10.38 -24.35
CA LEU A 92 31.02 -9.98 -23.41
C LEU A 92 30.77 -8.59 -22.83
N LEU A 93 30.32 -7.61 -23.63
CA LEU A 93 29.97 -6.26 -23.15
C LEU A 93 28.73 -6.28 -22.22
N ILE A 94 27.77 -7.18 -22.45
CA ILE A 94 26.60 -7.34 -21.59
C ILE A 94 26.98 -8.04 -20.28
N THR A 95 27.83 -9.07 -20.34
CA THR A 95 28.29 -9.83 -19.16
C THR A 95 29.41 -9.14 -18.39
N SER A 96 30.13 -8.19 -18.99
CA SER A 96 31.13 -7.35 -18.34
C SER A 96 30.54 -6.05 -17.79
N THR A 97 29.22 -5.99 -17.57
CA THR A 97 28.65 -4.93 -16.74
C THR A 97 29.22 -5.12 -15.34
N THR A 98 30.34 -4.45 -15.07
CA THR A 98 30.99 -4.44 -13.75
C THR A 98 29.91 -4.04 -12.77
N SER A 99 29.60 -4.94 -11.84
CA SER A 99 28.67 -4.63 -10.77
C SER A 99 29.13 -3.32 -10.15
N THR A 100 28.27 -2.31 -10.18
CA THR A 100 28.59 -1.09 -9.45
C THR A 100 28.59 -1.48 -7.98
N PRO A 101 29.48 -0.91 -7.14
CA PRO A 101 29.46 -1.17 -5.70
C PRO A 101 28.05 -0.95 -5.08
N GLU A 102 27.26 -0.03 -5.66
CA GLU A 102 25.87 0.20 -5.30
C GLU A 102 24.94 -1.00 -5.60
N LEU A 103 25.12 -1.65 -6.75
CA LEU A 103 24.36 -2.85 -7.11
C LEU A 103 24.70 -4.01 -6.17
N ASP A 104 25.98 -4.20 -5.85
CA ASP A 104 26.42 -5.25 -4.92
C ASP A 104 25.82 -5.05 -3.52
N VAL A 105 25.85 -3.80 -3.02
CA VAL A 105 25.22 -3.45 -1.74
C VAL A 105 23.70 -3.69 -1.78
N ARG A 106 23.01 -3.34 -2.87
CA ARG A 106 21.57 -3.61 -3.04
C ARG A 106 21.27 -5.11 -3.07
N ILE A 107 22.08 -5.92 -3.76
CA ILE A 107 21.92 -7.38 -3.81
C ILE A 107 22.11 -7.98 -2.41
N MET A 108 23.18 -7.60 -1.70
CA MET A 108 23.44 -8.06 -0.33
C MET A 108 22.31 -7.67 0.63
N ALA A 109 21.79 -6.44 0.51
CA ALA A 109 20.66 -5.97 1.32
C ALA A 109 19.39 -6.74 1.03
N ARG A 110 19.05 -6.96 -0.24
CA ARG A 110 17.88 -7.76 -0.64
C ARG A 110 17.94 -9.16 -0.06
N THR A 111 19.03 -9.90 -0.29
CA THR A 111 19.19 -11.27 0.19
C THR A 111 19.15 -11.33 1.72
N GLY A 112 19.77 -10.37 2.40
CA GLY A 112 19.77 -10.32 3.86
C GLY A 112 18.41 -9.99 4.47
N ILE A 113 17.66 -9.06 3.87
CA ILE A 113 16.29 -8.72 4.29
C ILE A 113 15.33 -9.87 4.02
N GLU A 114 15.44 -10.54 2.87
CA GLU A 114 14.65 -11.74 2.56
C GLU A 114 14.90 -12.85 3.60
N ALA A 115 16.15 -13.09 3.99
CA ALA A 115 16.48 -14.03 5.06
C ALA A 115 15.87 -13.63 6.41
N ALA A 116 15.90 -12.34 6.76
CA ALA A 116 15.26 -11.84 7.98
C ALA A 116 13.74 -12.05 7.96
N LEU A 117 13.08 -11.82 6.82
CA LEU A 117 11.64 -12.06 6.65
C LEU A 117 11.28 -13.54 6.82
N VAL A 118 12.10 -14.46 6.29
CA VAL A 118 11.91 -15.91 6.50
C VAL A 118 12.03 -16.28 7.98
N MET A 119 12.99 -15.68 8.71
CA MET A 119 13.11 -15.89 10.16
C MET A 119 11.94 -15.27 10.94
N GLU A 120 11.43 -14.12 10.52
CA GLU A 120 10.22 -13.53 11.11
C GLU A 120 9.03 -14.48 10.93
N GLU A 121 8.82 -14.99 9.72
CA GLU A 121 7.76 -15.96 9.43
C GLU A 121 7.88 -17.22 10.30
N ALA A 122 9.09 -17.79 10.40
CA ALA A 122 9.35 -18.93 11.28
C ALA A 122 9.05 -18.61 12.76
N ALA A 123 9.45 -17.43 13.25
CA ALA A 123 9.14 -16.98 14.61
C ALA A 123 7.63 -16.84 14.83
N TRP A 124 6.89 -16.34 13.83
CA TRP A 124 5.43 -16.22 13.88
C TRP A 124 4.73 -17.58 13.93
N GLN A 125 5.13 -18.51 13.05
CA GLN A 125 4.56 -19.85 12.98
C GLN A 125 4.85 -20.66 14.26
N ALA A 126 6.02 -20.46 14.88
CA ALA A 126 6.44 -21.15 16.10
C ALA A 126 6.00 -20.47 17.43
N ASP A 127 5.41 -19.28 17.38
CA ASP A 127 5.22 -18.39 18.57
C ASP A 127 6.52 -18.08 19.32
N ASP A 128 7.65 -18.07 18.60
CA ASP A 128 8.95 -17.82 19.19
C ASP A 128 9.23 -16.31 19.26
N LYS A 129 8.70 -15.70 20.33
CA LYS A 129 8.90 -14.28 20.59
C LYS A 129 10.37 -13.94 20.80
N ALA A 130 11.15 -14.85 21.39
CA ALA A 130 12.57 -14.61 21.61
C ALA A 130 13.31 -14.53 20.28
N LEU A 131 13.05 -15.45 19.34
CA LEU A 131 13.61 -15.40 17.99
C LEU A 131 13.26 -14.08 17.30
N TYR A 132 12.00 -13.65 17.31
CA TYR A 132 11.63 -12.38 16.70
C TYR A 132 12.31 -11.17 17.35
N ASP A 133 12.46 -11.15 18.68
CA ASP A 133 13.19 -10.08 19.37
C ASP A 133 14.64 -9.97 18.87
N THR A 134 15.25 -11.08 18.45
CA THR A 134 16.60 -11.04 17.85
C THR A 134 16.63 -10.37 16.47
N LEU A 135 15.50 -10.30 15.78
CA LEU A 135 15.33 -9.67 14.47
C LEU A 135 14.94 -8.19 14.57
N VAL A 136 14.77 -7.67 15.78
CA VAL A 136 14.48 -6.26 16.05
C VAL A 136 15.73 -5.60 16.62
N ASP A 137 15.92 -4.36 16.21
CA ASP A 137 16.99 -3.50 16.71
C ASP A 137 16.82 -3.20 18.22
N ASP A 138 17.90 -3.30 18.99
CA ASP A 138 17.90 -3.16 20.45
C ASP A 138 17.49 -1.76 20.93
N GLY A 139 17.60 -0.74 20.05
CA GLY A 139 17.22 0.64 20.35
C GLY A 139 15.72 0.93 20.22
N ILE A 140 14.91 -0.03 19.79
CA ILE A 140 13.48 0.18 19.52
C ILE A 140 12.67 0.14 20.81
N GLU A 141 11.87 1.19 21.02
CA GLU A 141 10.98 1.25 22.18
C GLU A 141 9.97 0.10 22.17
N LEU A 142 9.69 -0.46 23.35
CA LEU A 142 8.80 -1.61 23.52
C LEU A 142 7.40 -1.39 22.92
N ARG A 143 6.91 -0.14 22.85
CA ARG A 143 5.61 0.16 22.21
C ARG A 143 5.58 -0.25 20.73
N TRP A 144 6.64 0.05 19.98
CA TRP A 144 6.76 -0.27 18.57
C TRP A 144 6.86 -1.77 18.35
N ILE A 145 7.66 -2.44 19.18
CA ILE A 145 7.77 -3.89 19.17
C ILE A 145 6.39 -4.51 19.43
N ASN A 146 5.65 -4.02 20.43
CA ASN A 146 4.29 -4.48 20.72
C ASN A 146 3.32 -4.23 19.57
N ASP A 147 3.46 -3.13 18.81
CA ASP A 147 2.61 -2.81 17.65
C ASP A 147 2.87 -3.75 16.48
N TRP A 148 4.13 -4.07 16.21
CA TRP A 148 4.50 -5.08 15.22
C TRP A 148 4.00 -6.48 15.63
N ARG A 149 3.96 -6.73 16.94
CA ARG A 149 3.54 -7.99 17.57
C ARG A 149 2.07 -8.08 17.93
N ASP A 150 1.27 -7.05 17.69
CA ASP A 150 -0.08 -6.94 18.28
C ASP A 150 -0.95 -8.16 17.96
N LEU A 151 -0.68 -8.78 16.83
CA LEU A 151 -1.43 -9.90 16.28
C LEU A 151 -0.97 -11.27 16.78
N TRP A 152 0.12 -11.37 17.56
CA TRP A 152 0.42 -12.61 18.28
C TRP A 152 -0.61 -12.94 19.34
N ARG A 153 -1.41 -11.95 19.76
CA ARG A 153 -2.51 -12.13 20.71
C ARG A 153 -3.71 -12.86 20.10
N LEU A 154 -3.71 -13.07 18.78
CA LEU A 154 -4.77 -13.80 18.08
C LEU A 154 -4.57 -15.32 18.21
N GLU A 155 -5.68 -16.06 18.02
CA GLU A 155 -5.76 -17.51 18.17
C GLU A 155 -4.64 -18.27 17.44
N LEU A 156 -4.07 -19.26 18.14
CA LEU A 156 -2.98 -20.13 17.68
C LEU A 156 -3.22 -20.73 16.29
N ASN A 157 -4.48 -21.07 15.97
CA ASN A 157 -4.83 -21.80 14.74
C ASN A 157 -4.64 -20.98 13.46
N ARG A 158 -4.54 -19.64 13.53
CA ARG A 158 -4.40 -18.76 12.36
C ARG A 158 -2.96 -18.35 12.05
N ARG A 159 -1.98 -18.86 12.81
CA ARG A 159 -0.58 -18.45 12.70
C ARG A 159 0.16 -19.11 11.53
N GLN A 160 -0.33 -20.25 11.04
CA GLN A 160 0.27 -20.96 9.90
C GLN A 160 0.09 -20.22 8.57
N ASP A 161 -0.87 -19.30 8.51
CA ASP A 161 -1.20 -18.55 7.30
C ASP A 161 -0.45 -17.21 7.19
N PHE A 162 0.51 -16.94 8.10
CA PHE A 162 1.35 -15.75 7.99
C PHE A 162 2.42 -15.96 6.91
N GLY A 163 2.46 -15.07 5.93
CA GLY A 163 3.51 -14.98 4.93
C GLY A 163 3.98 -13.54 4.75
N ALA A 164 5.29 -13.36 4.57
CA ALA A 164 5.89 -12.06 4.30
C ALA A 164 6.83 -12.16 3.09
N SER A 165 6.62 -11.31 2.09
CA SER A 165 7.46 -11.28 0.89
C SER A 165 7.96 -9.88 0.57
N LEU A 166 9.21 -9.81 0.11
CA LEU A 166 9.86 -8.55 -0.24
C LEU A 166 9.42 -8.12 -1.64
N SER A 167 8.83 -6.92 -1.74
CA SER A 167 8.45 -6.32 -3.02
C SER A 167 9.58 -5.47 -3.60
N SER A 168 10.06 -4.49 -2.83
CA SER A 168 11.16 -3.61 -3.24
C SER A 168 12.00 -3.16 -2.07
N ILE A 169 13.21 -2.67 -2.36
CA ILE A 169 14.08 -2.02 -1.40
C ILE A 169 14.66 -0.74 -1.99
N GLU A 170 14.79 0.29 -1.17
CA GLU A 170 15.49 1.52 -1.51
C GLU A 170 16.51 1.89 -0.42
N PRO A 171 17.75 2.26 -0.80
CA PRO A 171 18.74 2.72 0.17
C PRO A 171 18.32 4.07 0.77
N LEU A 172 18.52 4.21 2.08
CA LEU A 172 18.18 5.39 2.86
C LEU A 172 19.29 5.67 3.88
N GLY A 173 20.40 6.22 3.41
CA GLY A 173 21.59 6.42 4.24
C GLY A 173 22.18 5.10 4.70
N ASP A 174 22.21 4.86 6.01
CA ASP A 174 22.63 3.60 6.64
C ASP A 174 21.50 2.57 6.77
N LEU A 175 20.29 2.94 6.38
CA LEU A 175 19.10 2.09 6.40
C LEU A 175 18.70 1.65 4.99
N PHE A 176 17.87 0.61 4.93
CA PHE A 176 17.11 0.24 3.75
C PHE A 176 15.63 0.33 4.06
N GLU A 177 14.91 1.10 3.23
CA GLU A 177 13.45 1.11 3.20
C GLU A 177 13.00 -0.10 2.37
N ALA A 178 12.20 -0.99 2.94
CA ALA A 178 11.68 -2.19 2.30
C ALA A 178 10.16 -2.12 2.19
N ARG A 179 9.61 -2.33 0.99
CA ARG A 179 8.18 -2.59 0.80
C ARG A 179 7.96 -4.09 0.94
N VAL A 180 7.17 -4.48 1.95
CA VAL A 180 6.92 -5.88 2.28
C VAL A 180 5.43 -6.16 2.13
N ILE A 181 5.09 -7.18 1.33
CA ILE A 181 3.72 -7.67 1.20
C ILE A 181 3.51 -8.69 2.31
N ILE A 182 2.48 -8.47 3.13
CA ILE A 182 2.07 -9.35 4.20
C ILE A 182 0.77 -10.03 3.78
N ALA A 183 0.80 -11.35 3.66
CA ALA A 183 -0.36 -12.19 3.47
C ALA A 183 -0.68 -12.86 4.81
N ARG A 184 -1.90 -12.67 5.30
CA ARG A 184 -2.41 -13.38 6.50
C ARG A 184 -3.93 -13.35 6.58
N PRO A 185 -4.58 -14.21 7.38
CA PRO A 185 -6.01 -14.11 7.60
C PRO A 185 -6.34 -12.78 8.25
N SER A 186 -7.29 -12.05 7.66
CA SER A 186 -7.76 -10.85 8.31
C SER A 186 -8.58 -11.22 9.53
N VAL A 187 -8.17 -10.75 10.70
CA VAL A 187 -8.96 -10.91 11.94
C VAL A 187 -9.99 -9.81 12.12
N ASP A 188 -9.77 -8.70 11.44
CA ASP A 188 -10.60 -7.53 11.46
C ASP A 188 -11.35 -7.52 10.14
N TRP A 189 -12.68 -7.68 10.15
CA TRP A 189 -13.47 -7.74 8.91
C TRP A 189 -13.30 -6.50 8.01
N TRP A 190 -12.80 -5.39 8.57
CA TRP A 190 -12.51 -4.13 7.88
C TRP A 190 -11.07 -4.03 7.33
N ARG A 191 -10.18 -4.99 7.60
CA ARG A 191 -8.81 -4.99 7.07
C ARG A 191 -8.71 -5.95 5.89
N SER A 192 -8.22 -5.47 4.76
CA SER A 192 -7.90 -6.31 3.61
C SER A 192 -6.58 -7.06 3.83
N SER A 193 -6.48 -8.23 3.21
CA SER A 193 -5.25 -9.01 3.09
C SER A 193 -5.19 -9.59 1.68
N PRO A 194 -4.05 -9.52 0.97
CA PRO A 194 -2.76 -9.04 1.46
C PRO A 194 -2.68 -7.51 1.58
N TYR A 195 -1.68 -7.01 2.31
CA TYR A 195 -1.42 -5.59 2.45
C TYR A 195 0.10 -5.31 2.43
N VAL A 196 0.49 -4.09 2.07
CA VAL A 196 1.88 -3.63 2.03
C VAL A 196 2.22 -2.90 3.34
N GLU A 197 3.39 -3.21 3.89
CA GLU A 197 4.06 -2.42 4.92
C GLU A 197 5.33 -1.82 4.36
N ARG A 198 5.62 -0.57 4.73
CA ARG A 198 6.96 -0.02 4.61
C ARG A 198 7.72 -0.31 5.91
N ARG A 199 8.82 -1.04 5.79
CA ARG A 199 9.69 -1.42 6.90
C ARG A 199 11.08 -0.84 6.70
N PHE A 200 11.81 -0.68 7.78
CA PHE A 200 13.18 -0.19 7.73
C PHE A 200 14.10 -1.24 8.32
N TYR A 201 15.21 -1.49 7.64
CA TYR A 201 16.20 -2.46 8.07
C TYR A 201 17.59 -1.83 8.09
N ARG A 202 18.44 -2.31 8.99
CA ARG A 202 19.86 -2.01 8.98
C ARG A 202 20.68 -3.27 9.17
N GLN A 203 21.87 -3.27 8.61
CA GLN A 203 22.84 -4.34 8.81
C GLN A 203 23.57 -4.13 10.15
N THR A 204 23.63 -5.18 10.96
CA THR A 204 24.38 -5.21 12.23
C THR A 204 25.29 -6.43 12.26
N ALA A 205 26.10 -6.58 13.32
CA ALA A 205 26.89 -7.79 13.53
C ALA A 205 26.03 -9.07 13.68
N ARG A 206 24.73 -8.93 14.04
CA ARG A 206 23.77 -10.03 14.13
C ARG A 206 23.09 -10.37 12.80
N GLY A 207 23.34 -9.57 11.77
CA GLY A 207 22.61 -9.61 10.50
C GLY A 207 21.66 -8.44 10.33
N TRP A 208 20.66 -8.61 9.47
CA TRP A 208 19.67 -7.60 9.16
C TRP A 208 18.58 -7.58 10.23
N VAL A 209 18.38 -6.42 10.85
CA VAL A 209 17.37 -6.23 11.89
C VAL A 209 16.39 -5.14 11.48
N ARG A 210 15.13 -5.31 11.85
CA ARG A 210 14.08 -4.31 11.68
C ARG A 210 14.29 -3.16 12.65
N THR A 211 14.20 -1.94 12.15
CA THR A 211 14.41 -0.70 12.92
C THR A 211 13.40 0.37 12.51
N LEU A 212 13.59 1.60 13.01
CA LEU A 212 12.82 2.79 12.65
C LEU A 212 13.75 3.84 12.04
N PRO A 213 13.25 4.68 11.12
CA PRO A 213 14.04 5.78 10.60
C PRO A 213 14.21 6.86 11.67
N ALA A 214 15.31 7.61 11.60
CA ALA A 214 15.54 8.75 12.48
C ALA A 214 14.47 9.85 12.28
N GLN A 215 14.25 10.70 13.29
CA GLN A 215 13.23 11.77 13.21
C GLN A 215 13.41 12.70 11.98
N SER A 216 14.66 12.93 11.57
CA SER A 216 14.99 13.75 10.39
C SER A 216 14.43 13.20 9.07
N PHE A 217 14.15 11.89 8.98
CA PHE A 217 13.56 11.25 7.82
C PHE A 217 12.19 11.84 7.46
N TRP A 218 11.38 12.17 8.47
CA TRP A 218 10.03 12.68 8.29
C TRP A 218 10.01 14.12 7.76
N GLY A 219 11.09 14.85 8.00
CA GLY A 219 11.23 16.26 7.68
C GLY A 219 10.54 17.16 8.70
N VAL A 220 10.34 18.42 8.32
CA VAL A 220 9.66 19.41 9.16
C VAL A 220 8.15 19.21 9.14
N GLU A 221 7.49 19.54 10.25
CA GLU A 221 6.04 19.61 10.29
C GLU A 221 5.54 20.70 9.34
N GLN A 222 4.47 20.39 8.62
CA GLN A 222 3.76 21.28 7.71
C GLN A 222 2.32 21.40 8.16
N THR A 223 1.72 22.56 7.89
CA THR A 223 0.29 22.78 8.12
C THR A 223 -0.33 23.35 6.85
N GLN A 224 -1.47 22.78 6.47
CA GLN A 224 -2.29 23.29 5.37
C GLN A 224 -3.75 23.35 5.80
N GLU A 225 -4.50 24.29 5.26
CA GLU A 225 -5.88 24.54 5.69
C GLU A 225 -6.86 24.54 4.53
N THR A 226 -8.06 24.03 4.80
CA THR A 226 -9.26 24.20 3.99
C THR A 226 -10.21 25.19 4.69
N ALA A 227 -11.46 25.29 4.25
CA ALA A 227 -12.45 26.15 4.89
C ALA A 227 -12.79 25.68 6.31
N HIS A 228 -12.86 24.36 6.54
CA HIS A 228 -13.29 23.81 7.84
C HIS A 228 -12.30 22.84 8.49
N ILE A 229 -11.18 22.52 7.83
CA ILE A 229 -10.18 21.57 8.33
C ILE A 229 -8.78 22.18 8.32
N ILE A 230 -8.00 21.90 9.36
CA ILE A 230 -6.56 22.14 9.43
C ILE A 230 -5.89 20.77 9.36
N PHE A 231 -4.95 20.59 8.44
CA PHE A 231 -4.11 19.40 8.33
C PHE A 231 -2.72 19.72 8.85
N SER A 232 -2.23 18.96 9.84
CA SER A 232 -0.83 18.98 10.26
C SER A 232 -0.19 17.63 9.98
N PHE A 233 0.96 17.63 9.32
CA PHE A 233 1.62 16.42 8.84
C PHE A 233 3.11 16.66 8.62
N MET A 234 3.91 15.60 8.52
CA MET A 234 5.34 15.73 8.26
C MET A 234 5.60 15.97 6.76
N ALA A 235 6.67 16.68 6.40
CA ALA A 235 6.97 17.03 5.00
C ALA A 235 6.95 15.81 4.04
N ARG A 236 7.35 14.63 4.52
CA ARG A 236 7.33 13.39 3.71
C ARG A 236 5.91 12.90 3.39
N ASP A 237 4.93 13.24 4.21
CA ASP A 237 3.51 12.89 4.00
C ASP A 237 2.82 13.83 2.99
N ALA A 238 3.45 14.94 2.60
CA ALA A 238 2.83 15.96 1.74
C ALA A 238 2.30 15.39 0.42
N VAL A 239 3.03 14.44 -0.18
CA VAL A 239 2.64 13.78 -1.44
C VAL A 239 1.35 12.95 -1.30
N ASN A 240 1.06 12.45 -0.10
CA ASN A 240 -0.12 11.65 0.20
C ASN A 240 -1.29 12.49 0.74
N VAL A 241 -0.99 13.58 1.46
CA VAL A 241 -2.01 14.44 2.10
C VAL A 241 -2.56 15.48 1.13
N ALA A 242 -1.70 16.23 0.43
CA ALA A 242 -2.13 17.38 -0.37
C ALA A 242 -3.20 17.02 -1.45
N PRO A 243 -3.09 15.90 -2.19
CA PRO A 243 -4.06 15.56 -3.23
C PRO A 243 -5.47 15.25 -2.71
N ILE A 244 -5.61 14.87 -1.44
CA ILE A 244 -6.88 14.40 -0.88
C ILE A 244 -7.61 15.47 -0.05
N MET A 245 -6.96 16.58 0.28
CA MET A 245 -7.50 17.60 1.20
C MET A 245 -8.88 18.12 0.79
N ALA A 246 -9.06 18.47 -0.50
CA ALA A 246 -10.35 18.96 -1.01
C ALA A 246 -11.46 17.90 -0.94
N GLN A 247 -11.12 16.63 -1.21
CA GLN A 247 -12.07 15.52 -1.14
C GLN A 247 -12.49 15.24 0.31
N VAL A 248 -11.53 15.26 1.25
CA VAL A 248 -11.80 15.07 2.68
C VAL A 248 -12.66 16.20 3.24
N GLU A 249 -12.40 17.44 2.85
CA GLU A 249 -13.23 18.61 3.17
C GLU A 249 -14.68 18.42 2.71
N GLN A 250 -14.88 17.99 1.47
CA GLN A 250 -16.20 17.74 0.92
C GLN A 250 -16.93 16.64 1.71
N ILE A 251 -16.26 15.51 1.98
CA ILE A 251 -16.81 14.41 2.78
C ILE A 251 -17.21 14.90 4.19
N TYR A 252 -16.40 15.78 4.81
CA TYR A 252 -16.73 16.35 6.11
C TYR A 252 -18.01 17.20 6.07
N VAL A 253 -18.14 18.08 5.07
CA VAL A 253 -19.34 18.93 4.92
C VAL A 253 -20.57 18.09 4.59
N GLU A 254 -20.45 17.12 3.68
CA GLU A 254 -21.54 16.27 3.22
C GLU A 254 -22.03 15.31 4.30
N SER A 255 -21.12 14.66 5.04
CA SER A 255 -21.50 13.79 6.17
C SER A 255 -22.28 14.57 7.22
N ARG A 256 -21.85 15.78 7.60
CA ARG A 256 -22.62 16.62 8.54
C ARG A 256 -24.00 16.96 8.01
N ARG A 257 -24.10 17.32 6.73
CA ARG A 257 -25.38 17.62 6.07
C ARG A 257 -26.31 16.40 6.08
N ALA A 258 -25.81 15.22 5.72
CA ALA A 258 -26.56 13.98 5.65
C ALA A 258 -27.18 13.58 7.00
N PHE A 259 -26.50 13.89 8.10
CA PHE A 259 -26.98 13.62 9.46
C PHE A 259 -27.66 14.82 10.13
N HIS A 260 -28.06 15.84 9.36
CA HIS A 260 -28.72 17.07 9.85
C HIS A 260 -27.97 17.77 10.99
N LEU A 261 -26.65 17.66 11.02
CA LEU A 261 -25.81 18.35 12.00
C LEU A 261 -25.66 19.83 11.61
N PRO A 262 -25.40 20.73 12.57
CA PRO A 262 -25.06 22.11 12.26
C PRO A 262 -23.89 22.17 11.26
N PRO A 263 -23.90 23.13 10.32
CA PRO A 263 -22.80 23.27 9.37
C PRO A 263 -21.47 23.44 10.12
N PRO A 264 -20.36 22.94 9.56
CA PRO A 264 -19.06 23.05 10.20
C PRO A 264 -18.66 24.51 10.38
N SER A 265 -17.96 24.81 11.48
CA SER A 265 -17.49 26.16 11.78
C SER A 265 -16.27 26.52 10.95
N THR A 266 -16.22 27.76 10.44
CA THR A 266 -15.04 28.31 9.75
C THR A 266 -14.00 28.87 10.74
N THR A 267 -14.38 29.10 12.00
CA THR A 267 -13.50 29.61 13.06
C THR A 267 -13.00 28.50 13.99
N GLN A 268 -13.81 27.46 14.20
CA GLN A 268 -13.47 26.28 14.99
C GLN A 268 -13.31 25.09 14.06
N LYS A 269 -12.20 25.08 13.33
CA LYS A 269 -11.88 24.05 12.35
C LYS A 269 -11.56 22.70 13.01
N LEU A 270 -11.84 21.62 12.31
CA LEU A 270 -11.38 20.28 12.66
C LEU A 270 -9.89 20.17 12.39
N HIS A 271 -9.10 19.72 13.36
CA HIS A 271 -7.67 19.51 13.19
C HIS A 271 -7.40 18.03 12.93
N ILE A 272 -6.86 17.72 11.76
CA ILE A 272 -6.40 16.38 11.39
C ILE A 272 -4.88 16.37 11.47
N THR A 273 -4.34 15.56 12.37
CA THR A 273 -2.89 15.39 12.54
C THR A 273 -2.47 14.02 12.03
N VAL A 274 -1.63 14.00 11.00
CA VAL A 274 -1.01 12.80 10.44
C VAL A 274 0.34 12.63 11.13
N THR A 275 0.49 11.58 11.94
CA THR A 275 1.69 11.35 12.76
C THR A 275 2.45 10.10 12.31
N PRO A 276 3.80 10.10 12.36
CA PRO A 276 4.61 8.90 12.18
C PRO A 276 4.29 7.77 13.15
N GLU A 277 3.62 8.03 14.26
CA GLU A 277 3.32 7.02 15.28
C GLU A 277 2.17 6.09 14.86
N MET A 278 2.29 4.80 15.17
CA MET A 278 1.18 3.86 14.98
C MET A 278 0.09 4.08 16.03
N ILE A 279 -1.07 4.53 15.57
CA ILE A 279 -2.23 4.73 16.42
C ILE A 279 -3.11 3.50 16.34
N ARG A 280 -3.22 2.75 17.45
CA ARG A 280 -4.05 1.53 17.50
C ARG A 280 -5.54 1.80 17.54
N ARG A 281 -5.94 2.89 18.19
CA ARG A 281 -7.33 3.29 18.36
C ARG A 281 -7.46 4.73 17.93
N TRP A 282 -8.45 5.02 17.11
CA TRP A 282 -8.75 6.39 16.71
C TRP A 282 -8.84 7.27 17.95
N TYR A 283 -7.88 8.18 18.06
CA TYR A 283 -7.89 9.19 19.10
C TYR A 283 -8.55 10.42 18.48
N TYR A 284 -9.78 10.67 18.91
CA TYR A 284 -10.45 11.91 18.58
C TYR A 284 -10.88 12.60 19.87
N ASN A 285 -10.60 13.90 19.94
CA ASN A 285 -11.27 14.79 20.87
C ASN A 285 -12.25 15.66 20.07
N ARG A 286 -12.97 16.55 20.77
CA ARG A 286 -14.06 17.33 20.16
C ARG A 286 -13.69 18.06 18.87
N ASN A 287 -12.43 18.39 18.58
CA ASN A 287 -12.02 19.03 17.32
C ASN A 287 -10.67 18.53 16.79
N GLN A 288 -10.16 17.39 17.27
CA GLN A 288 -8.89 16.83 16.79
C GLN A 288 -9.06 15.37 16.40
N VAL A 289 -8.38 14.97 15.34
CA VAL A 289 -8.28 13.61 14.82
C VAL A 289 -6.81 13.33 14.62
N LEU A 290 -6.30 12.29 15.30
CA LEU A 290 -4.94 11.81 15.09
C LEU A 290 -5.00 10.54 14.23
N ILE A 291 -4.24 10.52 13.14
CA ILE A 291 -4.16 9.38 12.20
C ILE A 291 -2.70 9.00 11.94
N THR A 292 -2.45 7.70 11.80
CA THR A 292 -1.14 7.16 11.45
C THR A 292 -0.75 7.61 10.04
N SER A 293 0.51 8.00 9.84
CA SER A 293 1.06 8.31 8.52
C SER A 293 0.86 7.12 7.57
N PRO A 294 0.43 7.37 6.32
CA PRO A 294 0.28 6.31 5.34
C PRO A 294 1.60 5.61 5.01
N ILE A 295 2.75 6.26 5.24
CA ILE A 295 4.09 5.70 5.05
C ILE A 295 4.33 4.48 5.96
N VAL A 296 3.85 4.52 7.21
CA VAL A 296 3.99 3.41 8.19
C VAL A 296 2.69 2.62 8.40
N SER A 297 1.66 2.94 7.62
CA SER A 297 0.39 2.24 7.67
C SER A 297 0.44 0.88 6.97
N LYS A 298 -0.56 0.06 7.28
CA LYS A 298 -0.81 -1.23 6.64
C LYS A 298 -1.78 -1.02 5.49
N THR A 299 -1.25 -0.81 4.29
CA THR A 299 -2.04 -0.36 3.12
C THR A 299 -2.42 -1.56 2.24
N PRO A 300 -3.70 -1.80 1.92
CA PRO A 300 -4.10 -2.86 0.98
C PRO A 300 -3.30 -2.78 -0.32
N VAL A 301 -2.93 -3.92 -0.92
CA VAL A 301 -2.07 -3.93 -2.13
C VAL A 301 -2.73 -3.24 -3.33
N GLU A 302 -4.06 -3.12 -3.32
CA GLU A 302 -4.87 -2.52 -4.38
C GLU A 302 -4.97 -1.00 -4.26
N LEU A 303 -4.57 -0.41 -3.13
CA LEU A 303 -4.73 1.01 -2.86
C LEU A 303 -3.39 1.73 -2.82
N SER A 304 -3.37 2.95 -3.37
CA SER A 304 -2.29 3.87 -3.08
C SER A 304 -2.35 4.36 -1.63
N GLU A 305 -1.21 4.83 -1.12
CA GLU A 305 -1.08 5.43 0.21
C GLU A 305 -2.04 6.62 0.41
N ALA A 306 -2.20 7.46 -0.61
CA ALA A 306 -3.14 8.60 -0.59
C ALA A 306 -4.61 8.14 -0.57
N GLU A 307 -4.97 7.14 -1.38
CA GLU A 307 -6.35 6.60 -1.41
C GLU A 307 -6.70 5.91 -0.10
N PHE A 308 -5.79 5.14 0.48
CA PHE A 308 -5.97 4.52 1.77
C PHE A 308 -6.16 5.57 2.89
N LEU A 309 -5.35 6.64 2.88
CA LEU A 309 -5.51 7.74 3.83
C LEU A 309 -6.87 8.42 3.66
N LYS A 310 -7.30 8.68 2.41
CA LYS A 310 -8.62 9.25 2.11
C LYS A 310 -9.75 8.37 2.63
N GLN A 311 -9.73 7.06 2.35
CA GLN A 311 -10.76 6.13 2.83
C GLN A 311 -10.80 6.09 4.36
N THR A 312 -9.64 6.00 5.01
CA THR A 312 -9.57 6.00 6.48
C THR A 312 -10.15 7.28 7.08
N LEU A 313 -9.85 8.44 6.49
CA LEU A 313 -10.43 9.72 6.93
C LEU A 313 -11.93 9.79 6.65
N ALA A 314 -12.40 9.29 5.50
CA ALA A 314 -13.82 9.26 5.16
C ALA A 314 -14.61 8.44 6.18
N ASP A 315 -14.16 7.23 6.48
CA ASP A 315 -14.79 6.33 7.46
C ASP A 315 -14.86 6.99 8.83
N LEU A 316 -13.77 7.64 9.27
CA LEU A 316 -13.71 8.33 10.55
C LEU A 316 -14.68 9.53 10.61
N LEU A 317 -14.74 10.33 9.55
CA LEU A 317 -15.61 11.51 9.50
C LEU A 317 -17.10 11.10 9.47
N VAL A 318 -17.44 10.05 8.75
CA VAL A 318 -18.80 9.48 8.72
C VAL A 318 -19.16 8.91 10.09
N TYR A 319 -18.30 8.08 10.68
CA TYR A 319 -18.50 7.53 12.02
C TYR A 319 -18.75 8.64 13.06
N ARG A 320 -17.95 9.69 13.00
CA ARG A 320 -18.09 10.86 13.88
C ARG A 320 -19.38 11.63 13.63
N ALA A 321 -19.85 11.74 12.39
CA ALA A 321 -21.14 12.36 12.11
C ALA A 321 -22.30 11.55 12.72
N ILE A 322 -22.24 10.21 12.61
CA ILE A 322 -23.20 9.29 13.24
C ILE A 322 -23.20 9.45 14.76
N GLU A 323 -22.02 9.46 15.39
CA GLU A 323 -21.89 9.62 16.84
C GLU A 323 -22.46 10.97 17.32
N ASN A 324 -22.18 12.07 16.62
CA ASN A 324 -22.75 13.37 16.98
C ASN A 324 -24.27 13.42 16.82
N ALA A 325 -24.81 12.77 15.79
CA ALA A 325 -26.25 12.69 15.60
C ALA A 325 -26.92 11.85 16.69
N SER A 326 -26.30 10.75 17.12
CA SER A 326 -26.83 9.87 18.16
C SER A 326 -26.85 10.54 19.54
N VAL A 327 -25.80 11.28 19.91
CA VAL A 327 -25.75 12.03 21.17
C VAL A 327 -26.81 13.14 21.21
N ASN A 328 -26.98 13.87 20.10
CA ASN A 328 -28.04 14.88 19.99
C ASN A 328 -29.43 14.24 20.12
N ASN A 329 -29.62 13.04 19.57
CA ASN A 329 -30.87 12.31 19.69
C ASN A 329 -31.10 11.78 21.11
N GLN A 330 -30.08 11.30 21.83
CA GLN A 330 -30.23 10.88 23.23
C GLN A 330 -30.66 12.05 24.13
N ALA A 331 -30.07 13.23 23.95
CA ALA A 331 -30.50 14.43 24.65
C ALA A 331 -31.99 14.77 24.38
N ASN A 332 -32.46 14.49 23.16
CA ASN A 332 -33.87 14.65 22.81
C ASN A 332 -34.75 13.55 23.42
N PHE A 333 -34.32 12.28 23.46
CA PHE A 333 -35.07 11.19 24.09
C PHE A 333 -35.29 11.41 25.59
N TYR A 334 -34.29 11.91 26.32
CA TYR A 334 -34.47 12.28 27.74
C TYR A 334 -35.45 13.44 27.94
N ARG A 335 -35.67 14.27 26.92
CA ARG A 335 -36.62 15.38 26.98
C ARG A 335 -38.08 14.94 26.78
N TRP A 336 -38.31 13.79 26.13
CA TRP A 336 -39.64 13.22 25.92
C TRP A 336 -40.05 12.18 26.97
N GLY A 337 -39.12 11.69 27.81
CA GLY A 337 -39.39 10.76 28.91
C GLY A 337 -39.82 11.40 30.24
N MET A 338 -40.10 12.71 30.26
CA MET A 338 -40.54 13.47 31.44
C MET A 338 -41.83 14.27 31.21
N MET A 339 -42.64 13.87 30.23
CA MET A 339 -44.07 14.24 30.15
C MET A 339 -44.90 12.97 30.33
#